data_AF-A0A1N7GG71-F1
#
_entry.id   AF-A0A1N7GG71-F1
#
_cell.length_a   1.000
_cell.length_b   1.000
_cell.length_c   1.000
_cell.angle_alpha   90.00
_cell.angle_beta   90.00
_cell.angle_gamma   90.00
#
_symmetry.space_group_name_H-M   'P 1'
#
loop_
_entity.id
_entity.type
_entity.pdbx_description
1 polymer ?
#
loop_
_entity_poly.entity_id
_entity_poly.type
_entity_poly.pdbx_seq_one_letter_code
_entity_poly.pdbx_strand_id
1 'polypeptide(L)'
;MVDRTACYEELQEPQKRGQATEAIIQSAFVLRDIPVLVPTYSTEPYDLVVEVGGRFYRIECKTAYRKREGTVAFETVSSQPARDGSDRCGYDGPAAYFAVYDPINDNRYLIPVSESTRDTMELRFRESTTDHRVGIDRAGEYLLDNRLEELRRP
;
A
#
# COMPACT_ATOMS: atom_id res chain seq x y z
N MET A 1 2.54 24.29 13.57
CA MET A 1 2.71 23.30 12.49
C MET A 1 1.34 22.70 12.26
N VAL A 2 0.81 22.79 11.04
CA VAL A 2 -0.53 22.24 10.75
C VAL A 2 -0.44 20.72 10.83
N ASP A 3 -1.42 20.09 11.46
CA ASP A 3 -1.52 18.63 11.52
C ASP A 3 -1.77 18.10 10.10
N ARG A 4 -0.84 17.29 9.58
CA ARG A 4 -0.91 16.70 8.24
C ARG A 4 -2.19 15.86 8.09
N THR A 5 -2.62 15.18 9.14
CA THR A 5 -3.83 14.33 9.10
C THR A 5 -5.07 15.20 8.93
N ALA A 6 -5.16 16.33 9.64
CA ALA A 6 -6.25 17.30 9.47
C ALA A 6 -6.32 17.84 8.03
N CYS A 7 -5.18 18.25 7.44
CA CYS A 7 -5.15 18.68 6.03
C CYS A 7 -5.60 17.57 5.06
N TYR A 8 -5.27 16.31 5.36
CA TYR A 8 -5.65 15.18 4.53
C TYR A 8 -7.17 14.90 4.59
N GLU A 9 -7.80 15.09 5.75
CA GLU A 9 -9.25 14.92 5.94
C GLU A 9 -10.06 15.98 5.18
N GLU A 10 -9.52 17.19 5.01
CA GLU A 10 -10.16 18.26 4.24
C GLU A 10 -10.23 17.96 2.74
N LEU A 11 -9.41 17.04 2.22
CA LEU A 11 -9.44 16.62 0.81
C LEU A 11 -10.71 15.80 0.51
N GLN A 12 -11.71 16.46 -0.09
CA GLN A 12 -13.00 15.83 -0.46
C GLN A 12 -12.97 15.09 -1.80
N GLU A 13 -12.14 15.53 -2.75
CA GLU A 13 -12.06 14.93 -4.09
C GLU A 13 -11.24 13.63 -4.06
N PRO A 14 -11.77 12.49 -4.54
CA PRO A 14 -11.06 11.21 -4.54
C PRO A 14 -9.69 11.28 -5.23
N GLN A 15 -9.60 12.01 -6.35
CA GLN A 15 -8.36 12.20 -7.09
C GLN A 15 -7.30 12.92 -6.25
N LYS A 16 -7.68 13.97 -5.52
CA LYS A 16 -6.76 14.72 -4.64
C LYS A 16 -6.30 13.87 -3.46
N ARG A 17 -7.18 13.03 -2.90
CA ARG A 17 -6.82 12.07 -1.85
C ARG A 17 -5.82 11.02 -2.35
N GLY A 18 -6.02 10.52 -3.56
CA GLY A 18 -5.08 9.60 -4.23
C GLY A 18 -3.70 10.24 -4.39
N GLN A 19 -3.64 11.44 -4.99
CA GLN A 19 -2.39 12.19 -5.14
C GLN A 19 -1.68 12.45 -3.81
N ALA A 20 -2.42 12.82 -2.76
CA ALA A 20 -1.85 13.00 -1.44
C ALA A 20 -1.33 11.69 -0.84
N THR A 21 -2.04 10.57 -1.07
CA THR A 21 -1.60 9.23 -0.65
C THR A 21 -0.29 8.84 -1.33
N GLU A 22 -0.19 8.99 -2.65
CA GLU A 22 1.03 8.71 -3.42
C GLU A 22 2.21 9.55 -2.90
N ALA A 23 2.01 10.85 -2.67
CA ALA A 23 3.04 11.73 -2.13
C ALA A 23 3.48 11.32 -0.71
N ILE A 24 2.54 10.94 0.16
CA ILE A 24 2.84 10.46 1.52
C ILE A 24 3.64 9.16 1.45
N ILE A 25 3.25 8.21 0.62
CA ILE A 25 3.93 6.92 0.47
C ILE A 25 5.33 7.12 -0.12
N GLN A 26 5.45 7.90 -1.20
CA GLN A 26 6.73 8.25 -1.80
C GLN A 26 7.66 8.88 -0.76
N SER A 27 7.18 9.85 0.03
CA SER A 27 7.96 10.46 1.10
C SER A 27 8.41 9.43 2.14
N ALA A 28 7.57 8.45 2.46
CA ALA A 28 7.89 7.42 3.44
C ALA A 28 9.06 6.53 2.96
N PHE A 29 9.12 6.19 1.67
CA PHE A 29 10.27 5.49 1.08
C PHE A 29 11.52 6.38 1.05
N VAL A 30 11.40 7.61 0.56
CA VAL A 30 12.54 8.55 0.45
C VAL A 30 13.18 8.83 1.81
N LEU A 31 12.38 9.01 2.87
CA LEU A 31 12.87 9.21 4.24
C LEU A 31 13.67 8.01 4.79
N ARG A 32 13.52 6.83 4.18
CA ARG A 32 14.20 5.58 4.57
C ARG A 32 15.41 5.27 3.69
N ASP A 33 15.84 6.25 2.88
CA ASP A 33 16.92 6.12 1.90
C ASP A 33 16.65 5.01 0.88
N ILE A 34 15.39 4.91 0.45
CA ILE A 34 14.96 3.96 -0.59
C ILE A 34 14.76 4.75 -1.89
N PRO A 35 15.53 4.43 -2.96
CA PRO A 35 15.32 5.04 -4.27
C PRO A 35 13.90 4.80 -4.77
N VAL A 36 13.26 5.84 -5.29
CA VAL A 36 11.92 5.80 -5.89
C VAL A 36 11.97 6.29 -7.33
N LEU A 37 11.43 5.49 -8.25
CA LEU A 37 11.24 5.83 -9.64
C LEU A 37 9.73 6.05 -9.87
N VAL A 38 9.38 7.20 -10.42
CA VAL A 38 7.98 7.56 -10.70
C VAL A 38 7.77 7.52 -12.22
N PRO A 39 6.78 6.77 -12.73
CA PRO A 39 6.42 6.81 -14.15
C PRO A 39 6.10 8.24 -14.59
N THR A 40 6.55 8.61 -15.78
CA THR A 40 6.27 9.96 -16.32
C THR A 40 4.79 10.15 -16.70
N TYR A 41 4.09 9.05 -16.98
CA TYR A 41 2.70 9.03 -17.40
C TYR A 41 1.90 8.03 -16.56
N SER A 42 0.62 8.34 -16.31
CA SER A 42 -0.27 7.56 -15.45
C SER A 42 -0.99 6.41 -16.19
N THR A 43 -0.35 5.82 -17.20
CA THR A 43 -0.91 4.71 -17.99
C THR A 43 -0.51 3.33 -17.47
N GLU A 44 0.45 3.32 -16.53
CA GLU A 44 0.97 2.09 -15.94
C GLU A 44 0.07 1.60 -14.81
N PRO A 45 0.03 0.29 -14.57
CA PRO A 45 -0.82 -0.31 -13.54
C PRO A 45 -0.16 -0.29 -12.14
N TYR A 46 0.78 0.65 -11.94
CA TYR A 46 1.50 0.91 -10.71
C TYR A 46 1.84 2.41 -10.65
N ASP A 47 1.93 2.96 -9.44
CA ASP A 47 2.15 4.40 -9.24
C ASP A 47 3.63 4.74 -9.07
N LEU A 48 4.42 3.80 -8.53
CA LEU A 48 5.86 3.98 -8.31
C LEU A 48 6.61 2.64 -8.32
N VAL A 49 7.92 2.72 -8.52
CA VAL A 49 8.85 1.61 -8.37
C VAL A 49 9.87 1.97 -7.30
N VAL A 50 10.17 1.04 -6.40
CA VAL A 50 11.21 1.22 -5.38
C VAL A 50 12.36 0.25 -5.56
N GLU A 51 13.58 0.67 -5.25
CA GLU A 51 14.76 -0.20 -5.22
C GLU A 51 15.09 -0.60 -3.78
N VAL A 52 14.99 -1.89 -3.46
CA VAL A 52 15.34 -2.42 -2.14
C VAL A 52 16.24 -3.64 -2.33
N GLY A 53 17.41 -3.63 -1.69
CA GLY A 53 18.36 -4.74 -1.80
C GLY A 53 18.84 -5.03 -3.23
N GLY A 54 18.91 -3.99 -4.08
CA GLY A 54 19.28 -4.12 -5.50
C GLY A 54 18.21 -4.75 -6.39
N ARG A 55 16.97 -4.88 -5.89
CA ARG A 55 15.81 -5.37 -6.65
C ARG A 55 14.76 -4.26 -6.78
N PHE A 56 14.09 -4.23 -7.91
CA PHE A 56 13.02 -3.26 -8.19
C PHE A 56 11.65 -3.87 -7.92
N TYR A 57 10.81 -3.13 -7.20
CA TYR A 57 9.46 -3.54 -6.85
C TYR A 57 8.45 -2.51 -7.34
N ARG A 58 7.51 -2.93 -8.18
CA ARG A 58 6.35 -2.13 -8.62
C ARG A 58 5.33 -2.04 -7.50
N ILE A 59 4.90 -0.82 -7.19
CA ILE A 59 4.02 -0.50 -6.06
C ILE A 59 2.77 0.21 -6.58
N GLU A 60 1.60 -0.27 -6.18
CA GLU A 60 0.32 0.44 -6.32
C GLU A 60 -0.04 1.08 -4.98
N CYS A 61 -0.31 2.38 -4.99
CA CYS A 61 -0.67 3.16 -3.82
C CYS A 61 -2.18 3.09 -3.57
N LYS A 62 -2.58 2.83 -2.32
CA LYS A 62 -3.99 2.78 -1.92
C LYS A 62 -4.23 3.59 -0.67
N THR A 63 -5.39 4.22 -0.60
CA THR A 63 -5.90 4.84 0.62
C THR A 63 -6.77 3.82 1.36
N ALA A 64 -6.46 3.54 2.63
CA ALA A 64 -7.34 2.75 3.46
C ALA A 64 -8.50 3.60 4.02
N TYR A 65 -9.61 2.93 4.31
CA TYR A 65 -10.78 3.52 4.95
C TYR A 65 -11.20 2.72 6.19
N ARG A 66 -11.88 3.37 7.13
CA ARG A 66 -12.44 2.68 8.30
C ARG A 66 -13.52 1.72 7.84
N LYS A 67 -13.37 0.42 8.12
CA LYS A 67 -14.42 -0.56 7.85
C LYS A 67 -15.23 -0.89 9.10
N ARG A 68 -14.54 -1.13 10.23
CA ARG A 68 -15.13 -1.38 11.55
C ARG A 68 -14.28 -0.74 12.64
N GLU A 69 -14.75 -0.79 13.88
CA GLU A 69 -13.93 -0.37 15.01
C GLU A 69 -12.67 -1.24 15.11
N GLY A 70 -11.50 -0.59 15.12
CA GLY A 70 -10.20 -1.27 15.19
C GLY A 70 -9.71 -1.91 13.90
N THR A 71 -10.41 -1.72 12.77
CA THR A 71 -9.97 -2.21 11.45
C THR A 71 -10.00 -1.14 10.36
N VAL A 72 -9.07 -1.25 9.43
CA VAL A 72 -9.04 -0.49 8.18
C VAL A 72 -9.09 -1.46 7.01
N ALA A 73 -9.63 -1.02 5.88
CA ALA A 73 -9.68 -1.82 4.67
C ALA A 73 -9.29 -1.00 3.44
N PHE A 74 -8.88 -1.69 2.39
CA PHE A 74 -8.63 -1.09 1.08
C PHE A 74 -9.05 -2.07 -0.01
N GLU A 75 -9.42 -1.53 -1.17
CA GLU A 75 -9.76 -2.34 -2.34
C GLU A 75 -8.48 -2.84 -3.02
N THR A 76 -8.42 -4.15 -3.26
CA THR A 76 -7.29 -4.82 -3.93
C THR A 76 -7.50 -4.91 -5.44
N VAL A 77 -8.72 -4.59 -5.91
CA VAL A 77 -9.01 -4.44 -7.33
C VAL A 77 -8.25 -3.22 -7.86
N SER A 78 -7.37 -3.44 -8.84
CA SER A 78 -6.76 -2.34 -9.58
C SER A 78 -7.84 -1.67 -10.43
N SER A 79 -7.81 -0.34 -10.48
CA SER A 79 -8.71 0.43 -11.35
C SER A 79 -8.35 0.28 -12.83
N GLN A 80 -7.18 -0.30 -13.13
CA GLN A 80 -6.75 -0.61 -14.48
C GLN A 80 -6.87 -2.13 -14.73
N PRO A 81 -7.57 -2.56 -15.79
CA PRO A 81 -7.64 -3.98 -16.14
C PRO A 81 -6.23 -4.49 -16.46
N ALA A 82 -5.86 -5.62 -15.86
CA ALA A 82 -4.64 -6.34 -16.21
C ALA A 82 -4.63 -6.58 -17.72
N ARG A 83 -3.60 -6.07 -18.40
CA ARG A 83 -3.37 -6.40 -19.81
C ARG A 83 -2.89 -7.85 -19.86
N ASP A 84 -3.78 -8.73 -20.24
CA ASP A 84 -3.51 -10.15 -20.45
C ASP A 84 -2.47 -10.33 -21.57
N GLY A 85 -1.43 -11.14 -21.33
CA GLY A 85 -0.53 -11.60 -22.38
C GLY A 85 0.94 -11.75 -22.01
N SER A 86 1.39 -13.02 -21.99
CA SER A 86 2.76 -13.53 -22.17
C SER A 86 3.53 -14.03 -20.94
N ASP A 87 3.18 -15.25 -20.51
CA ASP A 87 4.09 -16.21 -19.86
C ASP A 87 5.40 -16.37 -20.66
N ARG A 88 6.55 -15.96 -20.07
CA ARG A 88 7.90 -16.62 -20.16
C ARG A 88 9.03 -15.82 -19.48
N CYS A 89 8.87 -15.49 -18.21
CA CYS A 89 9.90 -15.39 -17.15
C CYS A 89 9.17 -14.82 -15.93
N GLY A 90 9.30 -15.46 -14.76
CA GLY A 90 8.44 -15.17 -13.60
C GLY A 90 8.30 -13.68 -13.24
N TYR A 91 7.11 -13.33 -12.72
CA TYR A 91 6.60 -12.02 -12.24
C TYR A 91 5.67 -11.23 -13.18
N ASP A 92 4.41 -11.66 -13.32
CA ASP A 92 3.37 -10.92 -14.08
C ASP A 92 2.13 -10.57 -13.25
N GLY A 93 2.33 -9.96 -12.08
CA GLY A 93 1.32 -9.06 -11.50
C GLY A 93 1.52 -7.63 -12.02
N PRO A 94 0.47 -6.80 -12.21
CA PRO A 94 0.60 -5.40 -12.58
C PRO A 94 1.47 -4.58 -11.60
N ALA A 95 1.28 -4.84 -10.30
CA ALA A 95 2.12 -4.43 -9.20
C ALA A 95 2.58 -5.66 -8.40
N ALA A 96 3.73 -5.56 -7.72
CA ALA A 96 4.21 -6.60 -6.81
C ALA A 96 3.68 -6.39 -5.39
N TYR A 97 3.46 -5.13 -5.01
CA TYR A 97 2.96 -4.75 -3.69
C TYR A 97 1.90 -3.64 -3.78
N PHE A 98 0.99 -3.65 -2.81
CA PHE A 98 0.21 -2.48 -2.42
C PHE A 98 0.93 -1.72 -1.32
N ALA A 99 1.21 -0.43 -1.53
CA ALA A 99 1.54 0.46 -0.43
C ALA A 99 0.27 1.18 0.00
N VAL A 100 -0.12 1.03 1.26
CA VAL A 100 -1.41 1.50 1.75
C VAL A 100 -1.22 2.56 2.82
N TYR A 101 -1.78 3.74 2.60
CA TYR A 101 -1.83 4.80 3.61
C TYR A 101 -3.14 4.70 4.41
N ASP A 102 -3.01 4.60 5.73
CA ASP A 102 -4.12 4.66 6.68
C ASP A 102 -4.18 6.05 7.33
N PRO A 103 -5.15 6.89 6.92
CA PRO A 103 -5.28 8.24 7.46
C PRO A 103 -5.76 8.27 8.91
N ILE A 104 -6.33 7.19 9.44
CA ILE A 104 -6.92 7.16 10.79
C ILE A 104 -5.83 7.05 11.84
N ASN A 105 -4.85 6.18 11.59
CA ASN A 105 -3.76 5.90 12.52
C ASN A 105 -2.43 6.52 12.07
N ASP A 106 -2.43 7.25 10.94
CA ASP A 106 -1.23 7.75 10.28
C ASP A 106 -0.18 6.65 9.99
N ASN A 107 -0.67 5.47 9.59
CA ASN A 107 0.18 4.32 9.31
C ASN A 107 0.38 4.12 7.81
N ARG A 108 1.48 3.46 7.48
CA ARG A 108 1.80 3.03 6.12
C ARG A 108 2.06 1.53 6.15
N TYR A 109 1.40 0.82 5.25
CA TYR A 109 1.55 -0.62 5.13
C TYR A 109 2.12 -0.98 3.76
N LEU A 110 2.82 -2.09 3.67
CA LEU A 110 3.37 -2.65 2.44
C LEU A 110 2.95 -4.12 2.33
N ILE A 111 1.99 -4.40 1.45
CA ILE A 111 1.35 -5.71 1.33
C ILE A 111 1.74 -6.35 -0.01
N PRO A 112 2.27 -7.58 -0.03
CA PRO A 112 2.44 -8.32 -1.29
C PRO A 112 1.10 -8.59 -1.96
N VAL A 113 1.01 -8.37 -3.26
CA VAL A 113 -0.21 -8.71 -4.01
C VAL A 113 -0.54 -10.20 -3.88
N SER A 114 0.46 -11.08 -3.74
CA SER A 114 0.27 -12.52 -3.52
C SER A 114 -0.40 -12.89 -2.19
N GLU A 115 -0.34 -12.01 -1.19
CA GLU A 115 -0.97 -12.22 0.13
C GLU A 115 -2.34 -11.52 0.22
N SER A 116 -2.73 -10.75 -0.81
CA SER A 116 -3.98 -10.01 -0.82
C SER A 116 -5.18 -10.86 -1.25
N THR A 117 -6.35 -10.53 -0.73
CA THR A 117 -7.64 -11.10 -1.18
C THR A 117 -8.07 -10.48 -2.51
N ARG A 118 -9.00 -11.12 -3.24
CA ARG A 118 -9.37 -10.69 -4.61
C ARG A 118 -10.09 -9.35 -4.70
N ASP A 119 -10.84 -8.95 -3.67
CA ASP A 119 -11.74 -7.78 -3.75
C ASP A 119 -11.33 -6.68 -2.76
N THR A 120 -11.29 -7.03 -1.48
CA THR A 120 -11.02 -6.09 -0.38
C THR A 120 -10.20 -6.78 0.69
N MET A 121 -9.10 -6.16 1.13
CA MET A 121 -8.30 -6.63 2.25
C MET A 121 -8.61 -5.80 3.50
N GLU A 122 -8.74 -6.45 4.66
CA GLU A 122 -9.06 -5.82 5.95
C GLU A 122 -7.92 -6.08 6.95
N LEU A 123 -7.30 -4.99 7.43
CA LEU A 123 -6.22 -4.99 8.40
C LEU A 123 -6.73 -4.59 9.78
N ARG A 124 -6.32 -5.33 10.82
CA ARG A 124 -6.64 -5.03 12.23
C ARG A 124 -5.46 -4.41 12.95
N PHE A 125 -5.65 -3.22 13.50
CA PHE A 125 -4.61 -2.46 14.22
C PHE A 125 -4.86 -2.37 15.73
N ARG A 126 -6.03 -2.79 16.23
CA ARG A 126 -6.33 -2.92 17.66
C ARG A 126 -6.54 -4.39 18.02
N GLU A 127 -5.87 -4.88 19.06
CA GLU A 127 -6.13 -6.23 19.55
C GLU A 127 -7.58 -6.35 20.04
N SER A 128 -8.26 -7.42 19.64
CA SER A 128 -9.53 -7.80 20.27
C SER A 128 -9.21 -8.63 21.51
N THR A 129 -9.79 -8.28 22.65
CA THR A 129 -9.74 -9.08 23.90
C THR A 129 -10.38 -10.47 23.75
N THR A 130 -11.00 -10.74 22.60
CA THR A 130 -11.64 -12.01 22.29
C THR A 130 -11.55 -12.23 20.79
N ASP A 131 -11.21 -13.46 20.38
CA ASP A 131 -11.47 -14.04 19.06
C ASP A 131 -10.43 -13.79 17.93
N HIS A 132 -9.64 -14.85 17.67
CA HIS A 132 -8.82 -15.04 16.46
C HIS A 132 -9.76 -15.33 15.28
N ARG A 133 -10.41 -14.29 14.75
CA ARG A 133 -11.27 -14.44 13.58
C ARG A 133 -10.43 -14.68 12.33
N VAL A 134 -10.65 -15.83 11.71
CA VAL A 134 -10.10 -16.21 10.40
C VAL A 134 -10.46 -15.13 9.36
N GLY A 135 -9.47 -14.63 8.63
CA GLY A 135 -9.65 -13.68 7.51
C GLY A 135 -9.49 -12.19 7.86
N ILE A 136 -8.89 -11.84 9.00
CA ILE A 136 -8.48 -10.46 9.29
C ILE A 136 -6.99 -10.45 9.64
N ASP A 137 -6.22 -9.76 8.81
CA ASP A 137 -4.77 -9.76 8.89
C ASP A 137 -4.26 -8.76 9.94
N ARG A 138 -3.15 -9.09 10.61
CA ARG A 138 -2.55 -8.22 11.62
C ARG A 138 -1.85 -7.05 10.94
N ALA A 139 -2.35 -5.83 11.14
CA ALA A 139 -1.79 -4.62 10.54
C ALA A 139 -0.30 -4.42 10.85
N GLY A 140 0.15 -4.91 12.03
CA GLY A 140 1.55 -4.84 12.46
C GLY A 140 2.52 -5.61 11.54
N GLU A 141 2.10 -6.73 10.97
CA GLU A 141 2.94 -7.55 10.08
C GLU A 141 3.21 -6.82 8.76
N TYR A 142 2.25 -6.01 8.33
CA TYR A 142 2.32 -5.24 7.09
C TYR A 142 2.87 -3.83 7.26
N LEU A 143 3.27 -3.41 8.47
CA LEU A 143 3.88 -2.09 8.64
C LEU A 143 5.07 -1.92 7.69
N LEU A 144 5.13 -0.76 7.04
CA LEU A 144 6.13 -0.46 6.02
C LEU A 144 7.55 -0.79 6.50
N ASP A 145 7.91 -0.39 7.72
CA ASP A 145 9.23 -0.65 8.29
C ASP A 145 9.53 -2.14 8.41
N ASN A 146 8.61 -2.92 8.97
CA ASN A 146 8.78 -4.36 9.16
C ASN A 146 8.99 -5.08 7.82
N ARG A 147 8.20 -4.74 6.81
CA ARG A 147 8.29 -5.37 5.48
C ARG A 147 9.54 -4.93 4.72
N LEU A 148 9.99 -3.70 4.89
CA LEU A 148 11.25 -3.25 4.31
C LEU A 148 12.45 -3.98 4.91
N GLU A 149 12.44 -4.29 6.21
CA GLU A 149 13.48 -5.11 6.83
C GLU A 149 13.54 -6.52 6.23
N GLU A 150 12.39 -7.12 5.93
CA GLU A 150 12.31 -8.41 5.26
C GLU A 150 12.86 -8.35 3.83
N LEU A 151 12.48 -7.33 3.05
CA LEU A 151 12.94 -7.13 1.67
C LEU A 151 14.44 -6.83 1.56
N ARG A 152 15.06 -6.30 2.61
CA ARG A 152 16.51 -6.06 2.67
C ARG A 152 17.31 -7.34 2.89
N ARG A 153 16.68 -8.44 3.31
CA ARG A 153 17.38 -9.73 3.52
C ARG A 153 17.68 -10.36 2.14
N PRO A 154 18.91 -10.87 1.94
CA PRO A 154 19.36 -11.42 0.65
C PRO A 154 18.58 -12.67 0.21
#